data_AF-A0A453R551-F1
#
_entry.id   AF-A0A453R551-F1
#
_cell.length_a   1.000
_cell.length_b   1.000
_cell.length_c   1.000
_cell.angle_alpha   90.00
_cell.angle_beta   90.00
_cell.angle_gamma   90.00
#
_symmetry.space_group_name_H-M   'P 1'
#
loop_
_entity.id
_entity.type
_entity.pdbx_description
1 polymer ?
#
loop_
_entity_poly.entity_id
_entity_poly.type
_entity_poly.pdbx_seq_one_letter_code
_entity_poly.pdbx_strand_id
1 'polypeptide(L)'
;MQRKYQGTKNCFVFTNVAGRPVVYRQTGANNYFTFCSPEYLAMGGGGHFALYLGEDLLNGSSSTSETFNNPCLSLSQDFEVKHVELWGFVNASKYDEMLTVCRTEKPGIWNL
;
A
#
# COMPACT_ATOMS: atom_id res chain seq x y z
N MET A 1 14.45 -13.74 -0.22
CA MET A 1 14.35 -12.35 -0.72
C MET A 1 14.96 -11.41 0.30
N GLN A 2 15.74 -10.42 -0.12
CA GLN A 2 16.34 -9.44 0.80
C GLN A 2 15.22 -8.49 1.28
N ARG A 3 14.92 -8.51 2.57
CA ARG A 3 13.91 -7.66 3.22
C ARG A 3 14.41 -6.21 3.23
N LYS A 4 14.05 -5.44 2.20
CA LYS A 4 14.43 -4.03 2.04
C LYS A 4 13.22 -3.22 1.63
N TYR A 5 13.19 -1.97 2.07
CA TYR A 5 12.24 -0.99 1.57
C TYR A 5 12.43 -0.77 0.07
N GLN A 6 11.30 -0.63 -0.62
CA GLN A 6 11.18 -0.36 -2.06
C GLN A 6 10.33 0.90 -2.26
N GLY A 7 10.31 1.41 -3.50
CA GLY A 7 9.53 2.60 -3.88
C GLY A 7 10.41 3.80 -4.20
N THR A 8 9.76 4.92 -4.54
CA THR A 8 10.44 6.16 -4.93
C THR A 8 9.79 7.36 -4.24
N LYS A 9 10.34 8.55 -4.44
CA LYS A 9 9.79 9.80 -3.90
C LYS A 9 8.37 10.13 -4.41
N ASN A 10 7.89 9.42 -5.43
CA ASN A 10 6.53 9.57 -5.94
C ASN A 10 5.48 8.83 -5.09
N CYS A 11 5.90 7.97 -4.16
CA CYS A 11 4.99 7.31 -3.21
C CYS A 11 4.31 8.33 -2.30
N PHE A 12 3.04 8.08 -1.97
CA PHE A 12 2.24 8.85 -1.03
C PHE A 12 1.23 7.91 -0.35
N VAL A 13 0.71 8.33 0.80
CA VAL A 13 -0.44 7.70 1.46
C VAL A 13 -1.58 8.70 1.54
N PHE A 14 -2.82 8.22 1.66
CA PHE A 14 -3.97 9.10 1.79
C PHE A 14 -5.03 8.49 2.69
N THR A 15 -5.94 9.32 3.17
CA THR A 15 -7.14 8.90 3.91
C THR A 15 -8.36 9.65 3.40
N ASN A 16 -9.53 9.02 3.52
CA ASN A 16 -10.83 9.63 3.26
C ASN A 16 -11.73 9.66 4.51
N VAL A 17 -11.18 9.46 5.72
CA VAL A 17 -11.95 9.41 6.97
C VAL A 17 -12.80 10.67 7.20
N ALA A 18 -12.29 11.84 6.79
CA ALA A 18 -13.00 13.12 6.90
C ALA A 18 -14.05 13.37 5.79
N GLY A 19 -14.39 12.36 4.98
CA GLY A 19 -15.30 12.49 3.83
C GLY A 19 -14.70 13.21 2.61
N ARG A 20 -13.41 13.59 2.68
CA ARG A 20 -12.63 14.13 1.56
C ARG A 20 -11.22 13.54 1.58
N PRO A 21 -10.61 13.25 0.42
CA PRO A 21 -9.25 12.72 0.37
C PRO A 21 -8.23 13.72 0.91
N VAL A 22 -7.39 13.28 1.83
CA VAL A 22 -6.21 14.02 2.32
C VAL A 22 -4.97 13.20 1.96
N VAL A 23 -4.05 13.81 1.23
CA VAL A 23 -2.84 13.16 0.70
C VAL A 23 -1.61 13.60 1.48
N TYR A 24 -0.82 12.63 1.94
CA TYR A 24 0.47 12.83 2.61
C TYR A 24 1.59 12.35 1.71
N ARG A 25 2.45 13.29 1.31
CA ARG A 25 3.61 13.02 0.46
C ARG A 25 4.86 12.85 1.32
N GLN A 26 5.88 12.22 0.74
CA GLN A 26 7.13 11.97 1.45
C GLN A 26 7.79 13.27 1.95
N THR A 27 8.35 13.21 3.15
CA THR A 27 9.00 14.35 3.83
C THR A 27 10.43 14.59 3.36
N GLY A 28 11.07 13.58 2.77
CA GLY A 28 12.50 13.56 2.47
C GLY A 28 13.37 13.09 3.63
N ALA A 29 12.80 12.76 4.79
CA ALA A 29 13.55 12.31 5.97
C ALA A 29 14.20 10.94 5.77
N ASN A 30 13.56 10.05 5.02
CA ASN A 30 14.05 8.71 4.71
C ASN A 30 13.44 8.19 3.40
N ASN A 31 13.81 6.97 2.98
CA ASN A 31 13.29 6.31 1.78
C ASN A 31 12.50 5.02 2.14
N TYR A 32 11.81 5.00 3.28
CA TYR A 32 11.09 3.82 3.80
C TYR A 32 9.66 3.74 3.24
N PHE A 33 9.52 3.69 1.91
CA PHE A 33 8.21 3.86 1.27
C PHE A 33 7.31 2.62 1.35
N THR A 34 7.76 1.47 0.86
CA THR A 34 6.99 0.22 0.88
C THR A 34 7.87 -0.91 1.37
N PHE A 35 7.31 -1.78 2.21
CA PHE A 35 7.92 -3.02 2.64
C PHE A 35 6.92 -4.13 2.42
N CYS A 36 7.29 -5.14 1.64
CA CYS A 36 6.43 -6.27 1.36
C CYS A 36 7.20 -7.57 1.59
N SER A 37 6.58 -8.47 2.33
CA SER A 37 7.05 -9.84 2.53
C SER A 37 5.83 -10.77 2.50
N PRO A 38 6.03 -12.10 2.48
CA PRO A 38 4.91 -13.05 2.56
C PRO A 38 4.01 -12.81 3.78
N GLU A 39 4.56 -12.27 4.86
CA GLU A 39 3.86 -12.11 6.13
C GLU A 39 3.10 -10.78 6.27
N TYR A 40 3.41 -9.76 5.45
CA TYR A 40 2.73 -8.47 5.49
C TYR A 40 3.04 -7.55 4.30
N LEU A 41 2.14 -6.61 4.08
CA LEU A 41 2.37 -5.42 3.27
C LEU A 41 2.36 -4.19 4.18
N ALA A 42 3.40 -3.37 4.10
CA ALA A 42 3.50 -2.13 4.86
C ALA A 42 3.95 -0.96 3.98
N MET A 43 3.50 0.24 4.35
CA MET A 43 3.84 1.50 3.69
C MET A 43 4.19 2.56 4.72
N GLY A 44 5.23 3.36 4.42
CA GLY A 44 5.68 4.53 5.18
C GLY A 44 6.23 4.18 6.55
N GLY A 45 7.54 4.00 6.66
CA GLY A 45 8.22 3.67 7.92
C GLY A 45 8.83 4.85 8.67
N GLY A 46 9.81 4.53 9.53
CA GLY A 46 10.49 5.49 10.42
C GLY A 46 9.69 5.67 11.71
N GLY A 47 9.82 4.71 12.62
CA GLY A 47 8.97 4.57 13.81
C GLY A 47 7.91 3.49 13.63
N HIS A 48 6.70 3.89 13.23
CA HIS A 48 5.61 2.97 12.88
C HIS A 48 5.36 2.96 11.37
N PHE A 49 4.43 2.11 10.93
CA PHE A 49 3.94 2.12 9.56
C PHE A 49 2.74 3.05 9.40
N ALA A 50 2.74 3.85 8.34
CA ALA A 50 1.58 4.64 7.93
C ALA A 50 0.39 3.74 7.61
N LEU A 51 0.66 2.61 6.95
CA LEU A 51 -0.29 1.54 6.69
C LEU A 51 0.41 0.20 6.81
N TYR A 52 -0.20 -0.74 7.52
CA TYR A 52 0.21 -2.13 7.63
C TYR A 52 -0.99 -3.02 7.36
N LEU A 53 -0.79 -4.09 6.59
CA LEU A 53 -1.74 -5.16 6.35
C LEU A 53 -1.05 -6.50 6.60
N GLY A 54 -1.69 -7.39 7.35
CA GLY A 54 -1.16 -8.73 7.63
C GLY A 54 -1.15 -9.65 6.41
N GLU A 55 -0.61 -10.86 6.60
CA GLU A 55 -0.44 -11.91 5.59
C GLU A 55 -1.72 -12.23 4.80
N ASP A 56 -2.86 -12.27 5.49
CA ASP A 56 -4.17 -12.61 4.92
C ASP A 56 -4.94 -11.39 4.39
N LEU A 57 -4.39 -10.18 4.54
CA LEU A 57 -5.03 -8.91 4.21
C LEU A 57 -6.39 -8.69 4.92
N LEU A 58 -6.67 -9.41 6.01
CA LEU A 58 -7.92 -9.27 6.77
C LEU A 58 -7.82 -8.24 7.90
N ASN A 59 -6.61 -8.05 8.41
CA ASN A 59 -6.34 -7.14 9.51
C ASN A 59 -5.26 -6.15 9.12
N GLY A 60 -5.39 -4.91 9.59
CA GLY A 60 -4.42 -3.86 9.35
C GLY A 60 -4.28 -2.92 10.53
N SER A 61 -3.24 -2.11 10.44
CA SER A 61 -3.03 -1.00 11.36
C SER A 61 -2.48 0.24 10.66
N SER A 62 -2.67 1.39 11.30
CA SER A 62 -2.20 2.68 10.82
C SER A 62 -1.74 3.56 11.96
N SER A 63 -0.55 4.13 11.83
CA SER A 63 0.03 5.05 12.79
C SER A 63 0.80 6.16 12.09
N THR A 64 1.44 7.02 12.88
CA THR A 64 2.32 8.07 12.35
C THR A 64 3.59 7.48 11.76
N SER A 65 4.06 8.04 10.64
CA SER A 65 5.35 7.68 10.05
C SER A 65 6.22 8.91 9.82
N GLU A 66 7.54 8.80 10.00
CA GLU A 66 8.46 9.86 9.60
C GLU A 66 8.52 10.02 8.08
N THR A 67 8.33 8.94 7.32
CA THR A 67 8.38 8.97 5.85
C THR A 67 7.37 9.96 5.28
N PHE A 68 6.15 9.99 5.80
CA PHE A 68 5.06 10.82 5.25
C PHE A 68 4.55 11.91 6.21
N ASN A 69 4.98 11.91 7.48
CA ASN A 69 4.42 12.77 8.53
C ASN A 69 2.87 12.74 8.55
N ASN A 70 2.30 11.56 8.32
CA ASN A 70 0.87 11.33 8.34
C ASN A 70 0.39 11.07 9.78
N PRO A 71 -0.87 11.37 10.12
CA PRO A 71 -1.54 10.81 11.29
C PRO A 71 -2.00 9.38 11.00
N CYS A 72 -2.67 8.75 11.97
CA CYS A 72 -3.47 7.54 11.70
C CYS A 72 -4.43 7.80 10.52
N LEU A 73 -4.40 6.92 9.52
CA LEU A 73 -5.15 7.02 8.27
C LEU A 73 -6.56 6.43 8.38
N SER A 74 -6.85 5.70 9.45
CA SER A 74 -8.13 5.06 9.76
C SER A 74 -8.79 5.71 10.98
N LEU A 75 -10.02 5.27 11.30
CA LEU A 75 -10.75 5.75 12.50
C LEU A 75 -10.09 5.30 13.82
N SER A 76 -9.40 4.16 13.78
CA SER A 76 -8.68 3.54 14.89
C SER A 76 -7.32 3.05 14.41
N GLN A 77 -6.35 2.88 15.31
CA GLN A 77 -5.02 2.38 14.95
C GLN A 77 -5.08 0.98 14.35
N ASP A 78 -5.88 0.08 14.93
CA ASP A 78 -6.13 -1.25 14.38
C ASP A 78 -7.50 -1.31 13.71
N PHE A 79 -7.61 -2.07 12.61
CA PHE A 79 -8.85 -2.21 11.87
C PHE A 79 -8.95 -3.55 11.13
N GLU A 80 -10.18 -3.99 10.90
CA GLU A 80 -10.49 -5.08 9.98
C GLU A 80 -10.67 -4.54 8.56
N VAL A 81 -10.18 -5.29 7.59
CA VAL A 81 -10.24 -4.95 6.18
C VAL A 81 -11.48 -5.59 5.57
N LYS A 82 -12.32 -4.78 4.94
CA LYS A 82 -13.48 -5.29 4.18
C LYS A 82 -13.10 -5.71 2.77
N HIS A 83 -12.36 -4.85 2.07
CA HIS A 83 -11.96 -5.04 0.69
C HIS A 83 -10.59 -4.38 0.46
N VAL A 84 -9.79 -4.99 -0.41
CA VAL A 84 -8.55 -4.42 -0.94
C VAL A 84 -8.69 -4.32 -2.45
N GLU A 85 -8.39 -3.16 -3.00
CA GLU A 85 -8.36 -2.94 -4.45
C GLU A 85 -6.97 -2.48 -4.86
N LEU A 86 -6.45 -3.02 -5.96
CA LEU A 86 -5.19 -2.61 -6.57
C LEU A 86 -5.47 -2.09 -7.98
N TRP A 87 -5.11 -0.83 -8.21
CA TRP A 87 -5.35 -0.14 -9.47
C TRP A 87 -4.02 0.14 -10.18
N GLY A 88 -3.97 -0.15 -11.48
CA GLY A 88 -2.82 0.14 -12.35
C GLY A 88 -3.21 1.06 -13.51
N PHE A 89 -2.28 1.89 -13.95
CA PHE A 89 -2.44 2.70 -15.17
C PHE A 89 -1.79 1.98 -16.34
N VAL A 90 -2.52 1.88 -17.45
CA VAL A 90 -2.01 1.31 -18.69
C VAL A 90 -1.86 2.42 -19.71
N ASN A 91 -0.68 2.52 -20.33
CA ASN A 91 -0.53 3.40 -21.49
C ASN A 91 -1.38 2.82 -22.63
N ALA A 92 -2.20 3.64 -23.27
CA ALA A 92 -3.10 3.21 -24.33
C ALA A 92 -2.38 2.43 -25.45
N SER A 93 -1.12 2.78 -25.77
CA SER A 93 -0.34 2.08 -26.78
C SER A 93 0.12 0.67 -26.37
N LYS A 94 0.01 0.30 -25.09
CA LYS A 94 0.40 -1.01 -24.54
C LYS A 94 -0.79 -1.77 -23.95
N TYR A 95 -2.02 -1.36 -24.28
CA TYR A 95 -3.22 -1.90 -23.64
C TYR A 95 -3.38 -3.41 -23.83
N ASP A 96 -3.30 -3.89 -25.08
CA ASP A 96 -3.46 -5.31 -25.39
C ASP A 96 -2.34 -6.19 -24.82
N GLU A 97 -1.10 -5.66 -24.79
CA GLU A 97 0.05 -6.33 -24.18
C GLU A 97 -0.15 -6.51 -22.67
N MET A 98 -0.55 -5.43 -21.98
CA MET A 98 -0.78 -5.45 -20.52
C MET A 98 -1.97 -6.34 -20.14
N LEU A 99 -3.05 -6.32 -20.93
CA LEU A 99 -4.17 -7.24 -20.72
C LEU A 99 -3.75 -8.71 -20.86
N THR A 100 -2.84 -9.01 -21.78
CA THR A 100 -2.34 -10.36 -21.96
C THR A 100 -1.56 -10.80 -20.71
N VAL A 101 -0.68 -9.96 -20.17
CA VAL A 101 0.06 -10.24 -18.93
C VAL A 101 -0.88 -10.52 -17.77
N CYS A 102 -1.86 -9.63 -17.52
CA CYS A 102 -2.83 -9.80 -16.43
C CYS A 102 -3.68 -11.06 -16.56
N ARG A 103 -3.95 -11.55 -17.78
CA ARG A 103 -4.74 -12.77 -18.03
C ARG A 103 -3.91 -14.06 -17.97
N THR A 104 -2.59 -13.98 -18.13
CA THR A 104 -1.70 -15.14 -18.12
C THR A 104 -1.22 -15.58 -16.75
N GLU A 105 -1.55 -14.84 -15.68
CA GLU A 105 -1.43 -15.40 -14.34
C GLU A 105 -2.32 -16.64 -14.27
N LYS A 106 -1.71 -17.80 -14.03
CA LYS A 106 -2.46 -19.04 -13.74
C LYS A 106 -3.50 -18.69 -12.67
N PRO A 107 -4.75 -19.19 -12.74
CA PRO A 107 -5.70 -19.02 -11.65
C PRO A 107 -5.07 -19.59 -10.38
N GLY A 108 -4.49 -18.69 -9.59
CA GLY A 108 -3.80 -18.99 -8.35
C GLY A 108 -4.77 -18.67 -7.23
N ILE A 109 -5.27 -19.71 -6.58
CA ILE A 109 -5.70 -19.76 -5.18
C ILE A 109 -6.52 -18.54 -4.67
N TRP A 110 -7.42 -17.98 -5.49
CA TRP A 110 -8.40 -16.99 -5.05
C TRP A 110 -9.82 -17.36 -5.47
N ASN A 111 -10.12 -18.66 -5.44
CA ASN A 111 -11.48 -19.16 -5.47
C ASN A 111 -11.84 -19.63 -4.05
N LEU A 112 -12.41 -18.72 -3.26
CA LEU A 112 -13.41 -19.09 -2.26
C LEU A 112 -14.79 -18.99 -2.93
#